data_AF-A0A2D9DR85-F1
#
_entry.id   AF-A0A2D9DR85-F1
#
_cell.length_a   1.000
_cell.length_b   1.000
_cell.length_c   1.000
_cell.angle_alpha   90.00
_cell.angle_beta   90.00
_cell.angle_gamma   90.00
#
_symmetry.space_group_name_H-M   'P 1'
#
loop_
_entity.id
_entity.type
_entity.pdbx_description
1 polymer ?
#
loop_
_entity_poly.entity_id
_entity_poly.type
_entity_poly.pdbx_seq_one_letter_code
_entity_poly.pdbx_strand_id
1 'polypeptide(L)'
;MICESLSRGFVLLTLTFLVGCSSLQPPADTNLISPLAVIAANLGSEHRQSISPGPLVEQADVVAENALTWSDPGHAQRWAIRHSPTVREMVARLHQSQADAWNESMLENPGFELGLLEPEGGSGRWQLEAGVELGLADWLTRSARVDRADAMHMVNQLDVLDELTDYLHQVRDAWLNSVAARQQRQVHEDLYQTAATMLEFAQQVQAAGNMNELDFLVYETEHARQQRALHSASLAADIAVSELQSLLGLLPDQHPVLPDSLPEVPNLESLASLSADAAMKLAAQHQPRLRLLNESLNQQFARERLIKRQYGLLDGAIQLGGERESSGERRLALGASLELPLFDRGQAHLAEVEAAKSSLFAQIEQTRNRTRHSIAQALMSQQAAIELAQQVNGEDLPRHQRMLELALQEYNFMLRDTFSLLTLREQIFDAQLEYIEYTLDYWHAQSLLLSAMGTEADAVSQTGDTL
;
A
#
# COMPACT_ATOMS: atom_id res chain seq x y z
N MET A 1 66.86 6.43 30.48
CA MET A 1 66.13 7.48 29.72
C MET A 1 65.53 7.00 28.39
N ILE A 2 65.30 5.68 28.19
CA ILE A 2 64.62 5.15 26.98
C ILE A 2 63.22 4.54 27.31
N CYS A 3 62.84 4.49 28.59
CA CYS A 3 61.59 3.81 29.03
C CYS A 3 60.37 4.73 29.25
N GLU A 4 60.53 6.06 29.24
CA GLU A 4 59.39 7.00 29.39
C GLU A 4 58.82 7.49 28.05
N SER A 5 59.50 7.26 26.93
CA SER A 5 59.03 7.69 25.61
C SER A 5 58.04 6.72 24.96
N LEU A 6 58.00 5.45 25.41
CA LEU A 6 57.08 4.43 24.87
C LEU A 6 55.67 4.49 25.49
N SER A 7 55.51 4.98 26.72
CA SER A 7 54.17 5.15 27.34
C SER A 7 53.43 6.37 26.80
N ARG A 8 54.15 7.46 26.47
CA ARG A 8 53.57 8.64 25.83
C ARG A 8 53.19 8.39 24.36
N GLY A 9 53.91 7.52 23.66
CA GLY A 9 53.61 7.15 22.27
C GLY A 9 52.29 6.37 22.12
N PHE A 10 51.99 5.47 23.06
CA PHE A 10 50.77 4.66 23.01
C PHE A 10 49.52 5.45 23.42
N VAL A 11 49.64 6.37 24.38
CA VAL A 11 48.55 7.26 24.82
C VAL A 11 48.22 8.34 23.78
N LEU A 12 49.20 8.79 22.99
CA LEU A 12 48.91 9.69 21.87
C LEU A 12 48.26 8.96 20.68
N LEU A 13 48.64 7.70 20.43
CA LEU A 13 48.09 6.91 19.32
C LEU A 13 46.61 6.55 19.55
N THR A 14 46.21 6.26 20.79
CA THR A 14 44.81 5.98 21.15
C THR A 14 43.93 7.24 21.08
N LEU A 15 44.46 8.43 21.40
CA LEU A 15 43.71 9.68 21.26
C LEU A 15 43.49 10.09 19.80
N THR A 16 44.43 9.79 18.89
CA THR A 16 44.28 10.12 17.46
C THR A 16 43.28 9.24 16.71
N PHE A 17 42.99 8.01 17.18
CA PHE A 17 41.96 7.17 16.57
C PHE A 17 40.53 7.59 16.95
N LEU A 18 40.34 8.29 18.08
CA LEU A 18 39.02 8.76 18.54
C LEU A 18 38.54 10.04 17.81
N VAL A 19 39.43 10.79 17.16
CA VAL A 19 39.08 12.04 16.43
C VAL A 19 38.76 11.78 14.95
N GLY A 20 38.89 10.53 14.49
CA GLY A 20 38.63 10.11 13.11
C GLY A 20 37.22 9.58 12.84
N CYS A 21 36.26 9.71 13.77
CA CYS A 21 34.88 9.32 13.54
C CYS A 21 34.19 10.30 12.59
N SER A 22 34.48 10.18 11.29
CA SER A 22 33.54 10.61 10.27
C SER A 22 32.20 9.93 10.57
N SER A 23 31.14 10.72 10.75
CA SER A 23 29.79 10.22 10.97
C SER A 23 29.44 9.21 9.88
N LEU A 24 29.48 7.92 10.20
CA LEU A 24 28.95 6.85 9.38
C LEU A 24 27.43 6.98 9.42
N GLN A 25 26.91 7.84 8.55
CA GLN A 25 25.49 7.93 8.30
C GLN A 25 25.06 6.62 7.63
N PRO A 26 23.88 6.08 7.97
CA PRO A 26 23.32 4.97 7.22
C PRO A 26 23.30 5.37 5.72
N PRO A 27 23.67 4.45 4.81
CA PRO A 27 23.65 4.73 3.39
C PRO A 27 22.26 5.21 2.99
N ALA A 28 22.19 6.29 2.22
CA ALA A 28 20.93 6.73 1.62
C ALA A 28 20.29 5.60 0.80
N ASP A 29 18.98 5.66 0.58
CA ASP A 29 18.03 4.72 -0.07
C ASP A 29 18.48 4.02 -1.38
N THR A 30 19.67 3.42 -1.44
CA THR A 30 20.31 2.96 -2.69
C THR A 30 19.89 1.56 -3.12
N ASN A 31 19.21 0.80 -2.24
CA ASN A 31 18.84 -0.61 -2.48
C ASN A 31 17.34 -0.86 -2.36
N LEU A 32 16.50 0.13 -2.67
CA LEU A 32 15.05 -0.06 -2.74
C LEU A 32 14.63 -0.68 -4.10
N ILE A 33 13.65 -1.57 -4.10
CA ILE A 33 13.03 -2.05 -5.35
C ILE A 33 12.41 -0.85 -6.08
N SER A 34 12.54 -0.80 -7.42
CA SER A 34 12.22 0.35 -8.28
C SER A 34 11.00 1.21 -7.89
N PRO A 35 9.77 0.67 -7.71
CA PRO A 35 8.61 1.49 -7.35
C PRO A 35 8.78 2.18 -5.99
N LEU A 36 9.36 1.50 -5.00
CA LEU A 36 9.62 2.07 -3.68
C LEU A 36 10.74 3.13 -3.72
N ALA A 37 11.74 2.95 -4.57
CA ALA A 37 12.82 3.92 -4.75
C ALA A 37 12.28 5.27 -5.26
N VAL A 38 11.40 5.24 -6.27
CA VAL A 38 10.75 6.45 -6.81
C VAL A 38 9.90 7.13 -5.73
N ILE A 39 9.17 6.36 -4.95
CA ILE A 39 8.28 6.88 -3.90
C ILE A 39 9.09 7.50 -2.75
N ALA A 40 10.10 6.81 -2.24
CA ALA A 40 10.97 7.30 -1.18
C ALA A 40 11.73 8.58 -1.59
N ALA A 41 12.20 8.64 -2.84
CA ALA A 41 12.86 9.83 -3.39
C ALA A 41 11.93 11.06 -3.40
N ASN A 42 10.65 10.87 -3.74
CA ASN A 42 9.66 11.95 -3.78
C ASN A 42 9.23 12.45 -2.39
N LEU A 43 9.25 11.58 -1.37
CA LEU A 43 8.90 11.92 0.01
C LEU A 43 10.08 12.53 0.80
N GLY A 44 11.31 12.17 0.45
CA GLY A 44 12.51 12.45 1.23
C GLY A 44 12.96 13.92 1.31
N SER A 45 12.53 14.78 0.38
CA SER A 45 12.95 16.19 0.32
C SER A 45 12.13 17.12 1.22
N GLU A 46 10.83 16.87 1.41
CA GLU A 46 9.92 17.76 2.12
C GLU A 46 9.75 17.40 3.61
N HIS A 47 9.74 16.10 3.94
CA HIS A 47 9.28 15.64 5.26
C HIS A 47 10.37 15.40 6.30
N ARG A 48 11.65 15.43 5.92
CA ARG A 48 12.77 15.23 6.87
C ARG A 48 12.93 16.38 7.88
N GLN A 49 12.14 17.46 7.74
CA GLN A 49 12.26 18.70 8.54
C GLN A 49 11.16 18.92 9.61
N SER A 50 10.06 18.17 9.66
CA SER A 50 8.87 18.58 10.46
C SER A 50 8.69 17.93 11.84
N ILE A 51 9.51 16.96 12.26
CA ILE A 51 9.30 16.28 13.55
C ILE A 51 10.01 17.04 14.70
N SER A 52 9.48 18.21 15.05
CA SER A 52 9.68 18.77 16.40
C SER A 52 8.48 18.42 17.27
N PRO A 53 8.65 18.02 18.54
CA PRO A 53 7.55 17.73 19.45
C PRO A 53 6.88 19.05 19.89
N GLY A 54 6.09 19.65 18.99
CA GLY A 54 5.11 20.69 19.28
C GLY A 54 3.73 20.07 19.48
N PRO A 55 2.71 20.85 19.91
CA PRO A 55 1.35 20.32 19.98
C PRO A 55 0.98 19.81 18.58
N LEU A 56 0.46 18.58 18.51
CA LEU A 56 0.08 17.81 17.30
C LEU A 56 -1.08 18.49 16.55
N VAL A 57 -0.89 19.73 16.16
CA VAL A 57 -1.88 20.65 15.60
C VAL A 57 -1.59 20.78 14.12
N GLU A 58 -2.46 20.15 13.32
CA GLU A 58 -3.05 20.79 12.13
C GLU A 58 -2.06 21.42 11.15
N GLN A 59 -0.92 20.77 10.90
CA GLN A 59 -0.11 21.04 9.70
C GLN A 59 -0.70 20.24 8.54
N ALA A 60 -1.96 20.51 8.22
CA ALA A 60 -2.39 20.35 6.84
C ALA A 60 -1.84 21.58 6.13
N ASP A 61 -0.71 21.41 5.44
CA ASP A 61 -0.25 22.44 4.50
C ASP A 61 -1.45 22.83 3.63
N VAL A 62 -1.70 24.14 3.53
CA VAL A 62 -2.78 24.68 2.69
C VAL A 62 -2.44 24.30 1.25
N VAL A 63 -2.98 23.17 0.81
CA VAL A 63 -2.82 22.66 -0.55
C VAL A 63 -3.46 23.67 -1.48
N ALA A 64 -2.68 24.17 -2.45
CA ALA A 64 -3.19 25.10 -3.46
C ALA A 64 -4.38 24.46 -4.23
N GLU A 65 -5.46 25.22 -4.45
CA GLU A 65 -6.69 24.75 -5.12
C GLU A 65 -6.42 24.01 -6.46
N ASN A 66 -5.40 24.42 -7.23
CA ASN A 66 -5.04 23.78 -8.49
C ASN A 66 -4.46 22.36 -8.35
N ALA A 67 -4.05 21.95 -7.15
CA ALA A 67 -3.47 20.63 -6.88
C ALA A 67 -4.52 19.55 -6.59
N LEU A 68 -5.79 19.93 -6.46
CA LEU A 68 -6.91 19.04 -6.13
C LEU A 68 -7.79 18.68 -7.35
N THR A 69 -7.32 18.91 -8.58
CA THR A 69 -8.02 18.51 -9.81
C THR A 69 -7.56 17.13 -10.25
N TRP A 70 -8.45 16.13 -10.23
CA TRP A 70 -8.10 14.73 -10.53
C TRP A 70 -8.98 14.17 -11.64
N SER A 71 -8.51 14.31 -12.88
CA SER A 71 -9.23 13.87 -14.09
C SER A 71 -9.24 12.35 -14.28
N ASP A 72 -8.33 11.62 -13.64
CA ASP A 72 -8.21 10.16 -13.74
C ASP A 72 -7.82 9.57 -12.36
N PRO A 73 -8.04 8.26 -12.13
CA PRO A 73 -7.70 7.63 -10.86
C PRO A 73 -6.18 7.63 -10.58
N GLY A 74 -5.35 7.71 -11.61
CA GLY A 74 -3.89 7.80 -11.48
C GLY A 74 -3.44 9.10 -10.80
N HIS A 75 -4.15 10.21 -11.01
CA HIS A 75 -3.90 11.46 -10.29
C HIS A 75 -4.13 11.29 -8.78
N ALA A 76 -5.24 10.66 -8.38
CA ALA A 76 -5.53 10.38 -6.97
C ALA A 76 -4.48 9.44 -6.35
N GLN A 77 -4.04 8.42 -7.09
CA GLN A 77 -2.97 7.51 -6.66
C GLN A 77 -1.62 8.21 -6.48
N ARG A 78 -1.21 9.05 -7.45
CA ARG A 78 0.02 9.86 -7.34
C ARG A 78 -0.05 10.85 -6.17
N TRP A 79 -1.23 11.44 -5.94
CA TRP A 79 -1.48 12.29 -4.78
C TRP A 79 -1.30 11.52 -3.47
N ALA A 80 -1.91 10.33 -3.38
CA ALA A 80 -1.82 9.44 -2.22
C ALA A 80 -0.36 9.10 -1.89
N ILE A 81 0.43 8.74 -2.91
CA ILE A 81 1.85 8.43 -2.77
C ILE A 81 2.65 9.57 -2.13
N ARG A 82 2.34 10.82 -2.49
CA ARG A 82 3.12 11.99 -2.04
C ARG A 82 2.65 12.53 -0.69
N HIS A 83 1.36 12.49 -0.40
CA HIS A 83 0.81 13.24 0.74
C HIS A 83 0.14 12.37 1.81
N SER A 84 -0.22 11.13 1.49
CA SER A 84 -0.97 10.31 2.43
C SER A 84 -0.15 9.98 3.69
N PRO A 85 -0.73 10.13 4.90
CA PRO A 85 -0.14 9.62 6.14
C PRO A 85 0.20 8.12 6.07
N THR A 86 -0.62 7.33 5.39
CA THR A 86 -0.42 5.88 5.24
C THR A 86 0.89 5.58 4.50
N VAL A 87 1.14 6.26 3.38
CA VAL A 87 2.38 6.05 2.61
C VAL A 87 3.60 6.57 3.36
N ARG A 88 3.46 7.68 4.10
CA ARG A 88 4.53 8.18 4.98
C ARG A 88 4.93 7.17 6.05
N GLU A 89 3.95 6.48 6.64
CA GLU A 89 4.19 5.42 7.61
C GLU A 89 4.87 4.20 6.97
N MET A 90 4.42 3.77 5.79
CA MET A 90 5.07 2.70 5.00
C MET A 90 6.56 3.02 4.73
N VAL A 91 6.86 4.24 4.29
CA VAL A 91 8.26 4.68 4.06
C VAL A 91 9.06 4.76 5.36
N ALA A 92 8.46 5.20 6.46
CA ALA A 92 9.12 5.19 7.76
C ALA A 92 9.50 3.76 8.22
N ARG A 93 8.63 2.76 8.00
CA ARG A 93 8.95 1.35 8.27
C ARG A 93 10.07 0.83 7.37
N LEU A 94 10.15 1.26 6.11
CA LEU A 94 11.28 0.92 5.23
C LEU A 94 12.60 1.48 5.76
N HIS A 95 12.62 2.74 6.19
CA HIS A 95 13.82 3.34 6.80
C HIS A 95 14.21 2.63 8.10
N GLN A 96 13.23 2.24 8.92
CA GLN A 96 13.50 1.44 10.13
C GLN A 96 14.15 0.10 9.76
N SER A 97 13.58 -0.65 8.81
CA SER A 97 14.16 -1.91 8.36
C SER A 97 15.56 -1.74 7.77
N GLN A 98 15.83 -0.63 7.08
CA GLN A 98 17.16 -0.33 6.56
C GLN A 98 18.16 -0.03 7.69
N ALA A 99 17.74 0.72 8.71
CA ALA A 99 18.56 1.00 9.89
C ALA A 99 18.88 -0.28 10.66
N ASP A 100 17.91 -1.20 10.80
CA ASP A 100 18.12 -2.51 11.43
C ASP A 100 19.12 -3.36 10.64
N ALA A 101 18.98 -3.41 9.31
CA ALA A 101 19.92 -4.13 8.45
C ALA A 101 21.34 -3.53 8.51
N TRP A 102 21.44 -2.20 8.55
CA TRP A 102 22.71 -1.49 8.73
C TRP A 102 23.35 -1.81 10.08
N ASN A 103 22.55 -1.81 11.16
CA ASN A 103 23.03 -2.16 12.49
C ASN A 103 23.55 -3.60 12.56
N GLU A 104 22.89 -4.56 11.90
CA GLU A 104 23.37 -5.95 11.79
C GLU A 104 24.65 -6.10 10.96
N SER A 105 24.93 -5.15 10.06
CA SER A 105 26.13 -5.13 9.20
C SER A 105 27.38 -4.54 9.87
N MET A 106 27.18 -3.79 10.95
CA MET A 106 28.27 -3.16 11.71
C MET A 106 29.06 -4.19 12.49
N LEU A 107 30.34 -3.88 12.69
CA LEU A 107 31.15 -4.60 13.67
C LEU A 107 30.83 -4.08 15.07
N GLU A 108 30.80 -4.97 16.05
CA GLU A 108 30.70 -4.60 17.45
C GLU A 108 31.85 -3.66 17.83
N ASN A 109 31.53 -2.63 18.61
CA ASN A 109 32.56 -1.72 19.12
C ASN A 109 33.46 -2.48 20.10
N PRO A 110 34.78 -2.19 20.12
CA PRO A 110 35.68 -2.80 21.09
C PRO A 110 35.26 -2.46 22.52
N GLY A 111 35.17 -3.48 23.38
CA GLY A 111 34.91 -3.33 24.80
C GLY A 111 36.19 -2.91 25.54
N PHE A 112 36.08 -1.93 26.42
CA PHE A 112 37.15 -1.55 27.33
C PHE A 112 36.68 -1.77 28.76
N GLU A 113 37.33 -2.68 29.48
CA GLU A 113 37.02 -2.97 30.87
C GLU A 113 38.15 -2.45 31.76
N LEU A 114 37.79 -1.79 32.87
CA LEU A 114 38.72 -1.31 33.88
C LEU A 114 38.23 -1.75 35.26
N GLY A 115 38.91 -2.73 35.85
CA GLY A 115 38.60 -3.30 37.15
C GLY A 115 39.57 -2.83 38.23
N LEU A 116 39.06 -2.67 39.45
CA LEU A 116 39.85 -2.47 40.66
C LEU A 116 39.50 -3.59 41.63
N LEU A 117 40.38 -4.59 41.75
CA LEU A 117 40.17 -5.73 42.63
C LEU A 117 40.98 -5.57 43.92
N GLU A 118 40.33 -5.80 45.06
CA GLU A 118 40.99 -5.99 46.34
C GLU A 118 41.13 -7.51 46.58
N PRO A 119 42.35 -8.08 46.56
CA PRO A 119 42.53 -9.52 46.67
C PRO A 119 42.07 -10.08 48.02
N GLU A 120 41.36 -11.21 48.00
CA GLU A 120 40.94 -11.93 49.20
C GLU A 120 42.17 -12.34 50.03
N GLY A 121 42.31 -11.75 51.22
CA GLY A 121 43.48 -11.92 52.09
C GLY A 121 43.99 -10.63 52.75
N GLY A 122 43.41 -9.47 52.41
CA GLY A 122 43.63 -8.22 53.17
C GLY A 122 45.04 -7.62 53.04
N SER A 123 45.75 -7.90 51.94
CA SER A 123 47.13 -7.41 51.73
C SER A 123 47.24 -5.89 51.48
N GLY A 124 46.11 -5.17 51.39
CA GLY A 124 46.04 -3.71 51.25
C GLY A 124 46.53 -3.17 49.90
N ARG A 125 46.73 -4.04 48.90
CA ARG A 125 47.21 -3.67 47.56
C ARG A 125 46.08 -3.81 46.55
N TRP A 126 45.55 -2.67 46.11
CA TRP A 126 44.60 -2.58 45.01
C TRP A 126 45.25 -3.07 43.70
N GLN A 127 44.58 -3.96 42.99
CA GLN A 127 44.98 -4.43 41.67
C GLN A 127 44.18 -3.70 40.61
N LEU A 128 44.88 -3.05 39.68
CA LEU A 128 44.27 -2.43 38.51
C LEU A 128 44.29 -3.43 37.37
N GLU A 129 43.10 -3.83 36.92
CA GLU A 129 42.89 -4.65 35.74
C GLU A 129 42.38 -3.75 34.61
N ALA A 130 42.95 -3.91 33.43
CA ALA A 130 42.49 -3.23 32.23
C ALA A 130 42.46 -4.25 31.09
N GLY A 131 41.28 -4.46 30.51
CA GLY A 131 41.02 -5.39 29.43
C GLY A 131 40.56 -4.65 28.17
N VAL A 132 40.91 -5.20 27.01
CA VAL A 132 40.31 -4.83 25.72
C VAL A 132 39.69 -6.09 25.14
N GLU A 133 38.39 -6.08 24.91
CA GLU A 133 37.66 -7.16 24.29
C GLU A 133 37.43 -6.84 22.81
N LEU A 134 37.86 -7.74 21.95
CA LEU A 134 37.65 -7.66 20.50
C LEU A 134 36.78 -8.85 20.09
N GLY A 135 35.59 -8.58 19.55
CA GLY A 135 34.69 -9.59 19.01
C GLY A 135 35.26 -10.24 17.74
N LEU A 136 36.16 -11.23 17.87
CA LEU A 136 36.71 -11.93 16.71
C LEU A 136 35.65 -12.79 15.99
N ALA A 137 34.71 -13.36 16.76
CA ALA A 137 33.55 -14.07 16.23
C ALA A 137 32.66 -13.12 15.40
N ASP A 138 32.52 -11.87 15.84
CA ASP A 138 31.76 -10.82 15.16
C ASP A 138 32.35 -10.54 13.77
N TRP A 139 33.68 -10.44 13.68
CA TRP A 139 34.37 -10.26 12.40
C TRP A 139 34.23 -11.46 11.45
N LEU A 140 34.35 -12.68 11.97
CA LEU A 140 34.27 -13.91 11.17
C LEU A 140 32.85 -14.19 10.65
N THR A 141 31.83 -13.85 11.43
CA THR A 141 30.41 -14.08 11.09
C THR A 141 29.75 -12.93 10.35
N ARG A 142 30.46 -11.80 10.17
CA ARG A 142 29.92 -10.58 9.56
C ARG A 142 29.26 -10.81 8.20
N SER A 143 29.90 -11.54 7.29
CA SER A 143 29.34 -11.77 5.94
C SER A 143 27.98 -12.48 6.00
N ALA A 144 27.86 -13.51 6.83
CA ALA A 144 26.61 -14.24 7.01
C ALA A 144 25.51 -13.38 7.67
N ARG A 145 25.89 -12.46 8.57
CA ARG A 145 24.95 -11.49 9.15
C ARG A 145 24.48 -10.45 8.12
N VAL A 146 25.40 -9.93 7.30
CA VAL A 146 25.05 -9.02 6.20
C VAL A 146 24.10 -9.70 5.23
N ASP A 147 24.40 -10.93 4.78
CA ASP A 147 23.51 -11.68 3.89
C ASP A 147 22.11 -11.91 4.50
N ARG A 148 22.03 -12.15 5.82
CA ARG A 148 20.76 -12.31 6.55
C ARG A 148 20.00 -10.99 6.65
N ALA A 149 20.69 -9.90 6.98
CA ALA A 149 20.14 -8.56 7.09
C ALA A 149 19.56 -8.11 5.74
N ASP A 150 20.30 -8.30 4.65
CA ASP A 150 19.87 -7.96 3.29
C ASP A 150 18.65 -8.79 2.86
N ALA A 151 18.63 -10.09 3.16
CA ALA A 151 17.49 -10.96 2.87
C ALA A 151 16.23 -10.54 3.67
N MET A 152 16.38 -10.19 4.95
CA MET A 152 15.27 -9.70 5.77
C MET A 152 14.75 -8.36 5.25
N HIS A 153 15.65 -7.45 4.89
CA HIS A 153 15.29 -6.17 4.32
C HIS A 153 14.53 -6.34 2.99
N MET A 154 14.93 -7.29 2.14
CA MET A 154 14.21 -7.61 0.91
C MET A 154 12.77 -8.10 1.18
N VAL A 155 12.56 -8.97 2.17
CA VAL A 155 11.20 -9.41 2.56
C VAL A 155 10.36 -8.22 3.03
N ASN A 156 10.92 -7.36 3.88
CA ASN A 156 10.22 -6.15 4.35
C ASN A 156 9.87 -5.18 3.21
N GLN A 157 10.76 -5.03 2.22
CA GLN A 157 10.45 -4.24 1.02
C GLN A 157 9.30 -4.83 0.21
N LEU A 158 9.24 -6.15 0.04
CA LEU A 158 8.14 -6.82 -0.66
C LEU A 158 6.82 -6.73 0.10
N ASP A 159 6.86 -6.74 1.43
CA ASP A 159 5.67 -6.56 2.29
C ASP A 159 5.09 -5.16 2.17
N VAL A 160 5.94 -4.13 2.26
CA VAL A 160 5.51 -2.74 2.04
C VAL A 160 5.01 -2.52 0.62
N LEU A 161 5.61 -3.17 -0.39
CA LEU A 161 5.14 -3.09 -1.76
C LEU A 161 3.76 -3.75 -1.95
N ASP A 162 3.49 -4.85 -1.26
CA ASP A 162 2.19 -5.53 -1.24
C ASP A 162 1.11 -4.62 -0.65
N GLU A 163 1.37 -4.08 0.54
CA GLU A 163 0.46 -3.17 1.22
C GLU A 163 0.21 -1.88 0.43
N LEU A 164 1.27 -1.33 -0.19
CA LEU A 164 1.14 -0.17 -1.07
C LEU A 164 0.27 -0.50 -2.28
N THR A 165 0.43 -1.66 -2.91
CA THR A 165 -0.37 -2.06 -4.07
C THR A 165 -1.84 -2.18 -3.69
N ASP A 166 -2.15 -2.81 -2.56
CA ASP A 166 -3.52 -2.91 -2.03
C ASP A 166 -4.11 -1.54 -1.68
N TYR A 167 -3.29 -0.62 -1.14
CA TYR A 167 -3.72 0.75 -0.84
C TYR A 167 -4.00 1.56 -2.11
N LEU A 168 -3.17 1.44 -3.15
CA LEU A 168 -3.40 2.12 -4.42
C LEU A 168 -4.65 1.60 -5.13
N HIS A 169 -4.92 0.30 -5.05
CA HIS A 169 -6.16 -0.30 -5.55
C HIS A 169 -7.39 0.30 -4.85
N GLN A 170 -7.36 0.41 -3.52
CA GLN A 170 -8.43 1.04 -2.73
C GLN A 170 -8.66 2.50 -3.12
N VAL A 171 -7.59 3.28 -3.32
CA VAL A 171 -7.69 4.68 -3.78
C VAL A 171 -8.34 4.77 -5.15
N ARG A 172 -7.98 3.88 -6.08
CA ARG A 172 -8.58 3.81 -7.42
C ARG A 172 -10.08 3.51 -7.37
N ASP A 173 -10.46 2.50 -6.60
CA ASP A 173 -11.88 2.11 -6.46
C ASP A 173 -12.70 3.19 -5.76
N ALA A 174 -12.17 3.83 -4.71
CA ALA A 174 -12.83 4.96 -4.06
C ALA A 174 -13.02 6.15 -5.02
N TRP A 175 -12.03 6.44 -5.88
CA TRP A 175 -12.15 7.46 -6.92
C TRP A 175 -13.27 7.11 -7.91
N LEU A 176 -13.30 5.88 -8.41
CA LEU A 176 -14.35 5.40 -9.34
C LEU A 176 -15.76 5.52 -8.72
N ASN A 177 -15.91 5.07 -7.48
CA ASN A 177 -17.16 5.17 -6.72
C ASN A 177 -17.61 6.62 -6.53
N SER A 178 -16.68 7.53 -6.21
CA SER A 178 -16.99 8.94 -6.01
C SER A 178 -17.49 9.63 -7.29
N VAL A 179 -16.89 9.31 -8.44
CA VAL A 179 -17.32 9.84 -9.75
C VAL A 179 -18.68 9.26 -10.15
N ALA A 180 -18.87 7.94 -10.00
CA ALA A 180 -20.12 7.27 -10.33
C ALA A 180 -21.30 7.78 -9.46
N ALA A 181 -21.10 7.88 -8.14
CA ALA A 181 -22.13 8.37 -7.22
C ALA A 181 -22.50 9.84 -7.51
N ARG A 182 -21.52 10.68 -7.88
CA ARG A 182 -21.78 12.05 -8.34
C ARG A 182 -22.61 12.08 -9.63
N GLN A 183 -22.28 11.22 -10.59
CA GLN A 183 -23.00 11.11 -11.86
C GLN A 183 -24.44 10.62 -11.64
N GLN A 184 -24.65 9.61 -10.79
CA GLN A 184 -25.98 9.11 -10.40
C GLN A 184 -26.82 10.19 -9.69
N ARG A 185 -26.21 10.96 -8.78
CA ARG A 185 -26.87 12.10 -8.13
C ARG A 185 -27.39 13.12 -9.15
N GLN A 186 -26.64 13.39 -10.22
CA GLN A 186 -27.09 14.29 -11.28
C GLN A 186 -28.33 13.74 -12.01
N VAL A 187 -28.37 12.44 -12.32
CA VAL A 187 -29.55 11.79 -12.92
C VAL A 187 -30.76 11.86 -11.98
N HIS A 188 -30.55 11.64 -10.68
CA HIS A 188 -31.62 11.77 -9.69
C HIS A 188 -32.12 13.21 -9.51
N GLU A 189 -31.25 14.22 -9.67
CA GLU A 189 -31.66 15.63 -9.69
C GLU A 189 -32.58 15.88 -10.89
N ASP A 190 -32.20 15.41 -12.08
CA ASP A 190 -33.02 15.56 -13.29
C ASP A 190 -34.38 14.84 -13.17
N LEU A 191 -34.42 13.66 -12.54
CA LEU A 191 -35.66 12.95 -12.20
C LEU A 191 -36.53 13.73 -11.22
N TYR A 192 -35.94 14.30 -10.17
CA TYR A 192 -36.64 15.14 -9.20
C TYR A 192 -37.25 16.38 -9.85
N GLN A 193 -36.48 17.12 -10.65
CA GLN A 193 -36.95 18.30 -11.37
C GLN A 193 -38.05 17.96 -12.37
N THR A 194 -37.92 16.80 -13.04
CA THR A 194 -38.96 16.27 -13.92
C THR A 194 -40.24 16.02 -13.11
N ALA A 195 -40.19 15.27 -12.01
CA ALA A 195 -41.37 14.98 -11.19
C ALA A 195 -42.01 16.24 -10.57
N ALA A 196 -41.21 17.23 -10.18
CA ALA A 196 -41.70 18.51 -9.65
C ALA A 196 -42.53 19.28 -10.69
N THR A 197 -42.00 19.41 -11.91
CA THR A 197 -42.70 20.05 -13.04
C THR A 197 -44.05 19.39 -13.32
N MET A 198 -44.16 18.09 -13.05
CA MET A 198 -45.37 17.33 -13.33
C MET A 198 -46.41 17.40 -12.25
N LEU A 199 -45.97 17.47 -11.00
CA LEU A 199 -46.87 17.79 -9.91
C LEU A 199 -47.49 19.17 -10.15
N GLU A 200 -46.71 20.17 -10.58
CA GLU A 200 -47.25 21.49 -10.95
C GLU A 200 -48.27 21.44 -12.08
N PHE A 201 -48.01 20.65 -13.14
CA PHE A 201 -48.96 20.46 -14.22
C PHE A 201 -50.25 19.74 -13.74
N ALA A 202 -50.12 18.67 -12.94
CA ALA A 202 -51.23 17.95 -12.35
C ALA A 202 -52.10 18.86 -11.47
N GLN A 203 -51.48 19.74 -10.67
CA GLN A 203 -52.19 20.76 -9.88
C GLN A 203 -53.05 21.67 -10.76
N GLN A 204 -52.53 22.11 -11.91
CA GLN A 204 -53.28 22.96 -12.84
C GLN A 204 -54.45 22.21 -13.49
N VAL A 205 -54.25 20.96 -13.90
CA VAL A 205 -55.30 20.12 -14.50
C VAL A 205 -56.40 19.80 -13.47
N GLN A 206 -56.02 19.52 -12.22
CA GLN A 206 -56.95 19.30 -11.11
C GLN A 206 -57.73 20.58 -10.78
N ALA A 207 -57.06 21.74 -10.70
CA ALA A 207 -57.71 23.02 -10.47
C ALA A 207 -58.72 23.40 -11.58
N ALA A 208 -58.45 22.95 -12.81
CA ALA A 208 -59.39 23.07 -13.93
C ALA A 208 -60.56 22.07 -13.89
N GLY A 209 -60.57 21.14 -12.92
CA GLY A 209 -61.61 20.12 -12.76
C GLY A 209 -61.46 18.90 -13.68
N ASN A 210 -60.32 18.77 -14.38
CA ASN A 210 -60.07 17.73 -15.37
C ASN A 210 -59.29 16.52 -14.82
N MET A 211 -59.01 16.48 -13.52
CA MET A 211 -58.31 15.38 -12.84
C MET A 211 -58.98 15.10 -11.49
N ASN A 212 -59.18 13.82 -11.16
CA ASN A 212 -59.73 13.42 -9.87
C ASN A 212 -58.63 13.39 -8.79
N GLU A 213 -59.03 13.29 -7.52
CA GLU A 213 -58.09 13.28 -6.39
C GLU A 213 -57.13 12.08 -6.42
N LEU A 214 -57.60 10.90 -6.83
CA LEU A 214 -56.76 9.70 -6.90
C LEU A 214 -55.61 9.88 -7.90
N ASP A 215 -55.90 10.37 -9.10
CA ASP A 215 -54.90 10.58 -10.16
C ASP A 215 -53.91 11.68 -9.75
N PHE A 216 -54.37 12.73 -9.07
CA PHE A 216 -53.50 13.77 -8.51
C PHE A 216 -52.52 13.21 -7.47
N LEU A 217 -53.02 12.37 -6.54
CA LEU A 217 -52.21 11.76 -5.49
C LEU A 217 -51.09 10.85 -6.03
N VAL A 218 -51.24 10.29 -7.24
CA VAL A 218 -50.17 9.54 -7.90
C VAL A 218 -48.95 10.43 -8.15
N TYR A 219 -49.16 11.63 -8.71
CA TYR A 219 -48.06 12.57 -9.00
C TYR A 219 -47.47 13.17 -7.72
N GLU A 220 -48.29 13.44 -6.71
CA GLU A 220 -47.79 13.88 -5.41
C GLU A 220 -46.90 12.81 -4.75
N THR A 221 -47.31 11.54 -4.82
CA THR A 221 -46.54 10.40 -4.31
C THR A 221 -45.24 10.20 -5.09
N GLU A 222 -45.25 10.35 -6.41
CA GLU A 222 -44.04 10.23 -7.22
C GLU A 222 -43.04 11.35 -6.94
N HIS A 223 -43.49 12.62 -6.91
CA HIS A 223 -42.61 13.72 -6.54
C HIS A 223 -41.96 13.49 -5.16
N ALA A 224 -42.74 13.02 -4.17
CA ALA A 224 -42.21 12.65 -2.86
C ALA A 224 -41.22 11.46 -2.92
N ARG A 225 -41.41 10.49 -3.82
CA ARG A 225 -40.49 9.38 -4.05
C ARG A 225 -39.18 9.88 -4.65
N GLN A 226 -39.22 10.69 -5.70
CA GLN A 226 -38.01 11.23 -6.33
C GLN A 226 -37.24 12.17 -5.40
N GLN A 227 -37.93 12.92 -4.54
CA GLN A 227 -37.28 13.71 -3.48
C GLN A 227 -36.46 12.82 -2.53
N ARG A 228 -36.99 11.67 -2.11
CA ARG A 228 -36.26 10.72 -1.27
C ARG A 228 -35.09 10.07 -2.02
N ALA A 229 -35.28 9.74 -3.30
CA ALA A 229 -34.24 9.16 -4.14
C ALA A 229 -33.05 10.12 -4.30
N LEU A 230 -33.31 11.40 -4.63
CA LEU A 230 -32.28 12.43 -4.71
C LEU A 230 -31.56 12.63 -3.38
N HIS A 231 -32.28 12.66 -2.25
CA HIS A 231 -31.64 12.76 -0.94
C HIS A 231 -30.71 11.58 -0.66
N SER A 232 -31.15 10.35 -0.99
CA SER A 232 -30.32 9.15 -0.85
C SER A 232 -29.09 9.18 -1.76
N ALA A 233 -29.25 9.59 -3.02
CA ALA A 233 -28.14 9.70 -3.97
C ALA A 233 -27.14 10.79 -3.59
N SER A 234 -27.63 11.91 -3.04
CA SER A 234 -26.78 12.98 -2.51
C SER A 234 -25.94 12.50 -1.34
N LEU A 235 -26.55 11.82 -0.37
CA LEU A 235 -25.83 11.23 0.75
C LEU A 235 -24.80 10.18 0.28
N ALA A 236 -25.15 9.32 -0.69
CA ALA A 236 -24.23 8.33 -1.24
C ALA A 236 -23.01 8.99 -1.90
N ALA A 237 -23.21 10.07 -2.66
CA ALA A 237 -22.12 10.84 -3.25
C ALA A 237 -21.23 11.49 -2.19
N ASP A 238 -21.81 12.08 -1.14
CA ASP A 238 -21.05 12.70 -0.05
C ASP A 238 -20.21 11.66 0.72
N ILE A 239 -20.78 10.48 1.00
CA ILE A 239 -20.06 9.37 1.64
C ILE A 239 -18.90 8.90 0.76
N ALA A 240 -19.13 8.66 -0.54
CA ALA A 240 -18.09 8.20 -1.45
C ALA A 240 -16.92 9.20 -1.57
N VAL A 241 -17.21 10.51 -1.61
CA VAL A 241 -16.18 11.55 -1.58
C VAL A 241 -15.45 11.58 -0.24
N SER A 242 -16.16 11.43 0.88
CA SER A 242 -15.55 11.39 2.20
C SER A 242 -14.64 10.18 2.40
N GLU A 243 -14.99 9.01 1.86
CA GLU A 243 -14.14 7.81 1.87
C GLU A 243 -12.85 8.04 1.08
N LEU A 244 -12.95 8.66 -0.10
CA LEU A 244 -11.79 9.05 -0.89
C LEU A 244 -10.90 10.07 -0.14
N GLN A 245 -11.49 11.12 0.43
CA GLN A 245 -10.77 12.12 1.21
C GLN A 245 -10.00 11.47 2.38
N SER A 246 -10.65 10.56 3.11
CA SER A 246 -10.05 9.83 4.22
C SER A 246 -8.85 9.00 3.76
N LEU A 247 -8.97 8.26 2.66
CA LEU A 247 -7.86 7.48 2.11
C LEU A 247 -6.68 8.37 1.74
N LEU A 248 -6.94 9.57 1.22
CA LEU A 248 -5.90 10.51 0.77
C LEU A 248 -5.31 11.38 1.88
N GLY A 249 -5.83 11.28 3.10
CA GLY A 249 -5.42 12.11 4.24
C GLY A 249 -5.86 13.57 4.13
N LEU A 250 -6.92 13.84 3.35
CA LEU A 250 -7.51 15.17 3.24
C LEU A 250 -8.47 15.45 4.41
N LEU A 251 -8.57 16.72 4.77
CA LEU A 251 -9.57 17.20 5.72
C LEU A 251 -10.97 17.26 5.06
N PRO A 252 -12.07 17.18 5.84
CA PRO A 252 -13.43 17.17 5.28
C PRO A 252 -13.79 18.41 4.43
N ASP A 253 -13.17 19.55 4.70
CA ASP A 253 -13.35 20.82 3.99
C ASP A 253 -12.51 20.94 2.70
N GLN A 254 -11.58 20.00 2.48
CA GLN A 254 -10.75 19.94 1.27
C GLN A 254 -11.44 19.10 0.20
N HIS A 255 -12.20 19.75 -0.68
CA HIS A 255 -12.97 19.07 -1.72
C HIS A 255 -12.17 18.92 -3.02
N PRO A 256 -11.88 17.69 -3.48
CA PRO A 256 -11.26 17.49 -4.76
C PRO A 256 -12.22 17.73 -5.92
N VAL A 257 -11.69 18.30 -7.00
CA VAL A 257 -12.41 18.49 -8.27
C VAL A 257 -12.31 17.19 -9.06
N LEU A 258 -13.39 16.41 -9.03
CA LEU A 258 -13.54 15.18 -9.81
C LEU A 258 -14.35 15.45 -11.10
N PRO A 259 -14.16 14.66 -12.18
CA PRO A 259 -14.98 14.75 -13.38
C PRO A 259 -16.46 14.47 -13.09
N ASP A 260 -17.32 14.93 -13.99
CA ASP A 260 -18.78 14.77 -13.86
C ASP A 260 -19.29 13.39 -14.29
N SER A 261 -18.49 12.64 -15.05
CA SER A 261 -18.85 11.31 -15.53
C SER A 261 -17.67 10.36 -15.54
N LEU A 262 -17.97 9.06 -15.42
CA LEU A 262 -16.98 8.02 -15.68
C LEU A 262 -16.52 8.06 -17.15
N PRO A 263 -15.28 7.62 -17.45
CA PRO A 263 -14.86 7.45 -18.83
C PRO A 263 -15.67 6.33 -19.50
N GLU A 264 -15.94 6.48 -20.80
CA GLU A 264 -16.69 5.49 -21.56
C GLU A 264 -15.97 4.14 -21.61
N VAL A 265 -16.73 3.05 -21.61
CA VAL A 265 -16.19 1.71 -21.81
C VAL A 265 -15.65 1.56 -23.24
N PRO A 266 -14.51 0.87 -23.42
CA PRO A 266 -13.97 0.60 -24.75
C PRO A 266 -14.85 -0.39 -25.51
N ASN A 267 -14.75 -0.36 -26.84
CA ASN A 267 -15.42 -1.35 -27.67
C ASN A 267 -14.75 -2.73 -27.55
N LEU A 268 -15.55 -3.79 -27.44
CA LEU A 268 -15.06 -5.16 -27.32
C LEU A 268 -14.10 -5.56 -28.47
N GLU A 269 -14.37 -5.08 -29.69
CA GLU A 269 -13.52 -5.30 -30.87
C GLU A 269 -12.15 -4.61 -30.79
N SER A 270 -12.07 -3.51 -30.03
CA SER A 270 -10.84 -2.73 -29.85
C SER A 270 -9.96 -3.23 -28.72
N LEU A 271 -10.50 -4.11 -27.86
CA LEU A 271 -9.82 -4.58 -26.67
C LEU A 271 -8.86 -5.72 -27.04
N ALA A 272 -7.57 -5.51 -26.82
CA ALA A 272 -6.57 -6.57 -27.01
C ALA A 272 -6.88 -7.73 -26.06
N SER A 273 -7.11 -8.93 -26.59
CA SER A 273 -7.48 -10.09 -25.78
C SER A 273 -6.31 -10.53 -24.89
N LEU A 274 -6.35 -10.10 -23.63
CA LEU A 274 -5.45 -10.62 -22.60
C LEU A 274 -5.99 -11.98 -22.14
N SER A 275 -5.28 -13.06 -22.46
CA SER A 275 -5.66 -14.39 -21.96
C SER A 275 -5.39 -14.51 -20.46
N ALA A 276 -6.20 -15.30 -19.76
CA ALA A 276 -6.01 -15.58 -18.33
C ALA A 276 -4.61 -16.15 -18.04
N ASP A 277 -4.06 -16.96 -18.95
CA ASP A 277 -2.70 -17.50 -18.83
C ASP A 277 -1.63 -16.42 -18.98
N ALA A 278 -1.82 -15.44 -19.87
CA ALA A 278 -0.90 -14.32 -20.02
C ALA A 278 -0.94 -13.41 -18.78
N ALA A 279 -2.14 -13.08 -18.29
CA ALA A 279 -2.32 -12.33 -17.04
C ALA A 279 -1.69 -13.07 -15.85
N MET A 280 -1.84 -14.40 -15.76
CA MET A 280 -1.24 -15.19 -14.70
C MET A 280 0.30 -15.22 -14.77
N LYS A 281 0.88 -15.19 -15.97
CA LYS A 281 2.34 -15.07 -16.14
C LYS A 281 2.84 -13.71 -15.63
N LEU A 282 2.12 -12.63 -15.91
CA LEU A 282 2.43 -11.31 -15.37
C LEU A 282 2.31 -11.29 -13.84
N ALA A 283 1.23 -11.85 -13.29
CA ALA A 283 1.05 -11.96 -11.85
C ALA A 283 2.20 -12.73 -11.17
N ALA A 284 2.64 -13.85 -11.75
CA ALA A 284 3.77 -14.62 -11.22
C ALA A 284 5.10 -13.82 -11.19
N GLN A 285 5.22 -12.77 -12.00
CA GLN A 285 6.43 -11.93 -12.10
C GLN A 285 6.32 -10.65 -11.26
N HIS A 286 5.15 -10.01 -11.24
CA HIS A 286 4.96 -8.68 -10.66
C HIS A 286 4.24 -8.68 -9.31
N GLN A 287 3.36 -9.64 -9.05
CA GLN A 287 2.52 -9.65 -7.84
C GLN A 287 3.38 -9.67 -6.55
N PRO A 288 3.34 -8.60 -5.73
CA PRO A 288 4.20 -8.46 -4.55
C PRO A 288 4.00 -9.59 -3.54
N ARG A 289 2.74 -9.97 -3.22
CA ARG A 289 2.44 -11.11 -2.33
C ARG A 289 3.14 -12.40 -2.72
N LEU A 290 3.09 -12.79 -4.00
CA LEU A 290 3.73 -14.02 -4.46
C LEU A 290 5.26 -13.92 -4.34
N ARG A 291 5.83 -12.75 -4.65
CA ARG A 291 7.27 -12.51 -4.50
C ARG A 291 7.70 -12.57 -3.03
N LEU A 292 6.95 -11.93 -2.13
CA LEU A 292 7.15 -11.96 -0.69
C LEU A 292 7.17 -13.40 -0.18
N LEU A 293 6.15 -14.21 -0.52
CA LEU A 293 6.04 -15.57 -0.04
C LEU A 293 7.17 -16.48 -0.58
N ASN A 294 7.55 -16.30 -1.85
CA ASN A 294 8.69 -17.03 -2.43
C ASN A 294 10.01 -16.64 -1.76
N GLU A 295 10.23 -15.35 -1.48
CA GLU A 295 11.46 -14.89 -0.83
C GLU A 295 11.52 -15.33 0.64
N SER A 296 10.40 -15.28 1.35
CA SER A 296 10.26 -15.84 2.69
C SER A 296 10.57 -17.34 2.71
N LEU A 297 10.13 -18.09 1.69
CA LEU A 297 10.45 -19.51 1.55
C LEU A 297 11.94 -19.74 1.29
N ASN A 298 12.58 -18.94 0.43
CA ASN A 298 14.02 -18.97 0.20
C ASN A 298 14.81 -18.71 1.49
N GLN A 299 14.36 -17.76 2.30
CA GLN A 299 14.95 -17.45 3.60
C GLN A 299 14.89 -18.66 4.55
N GLN A 300 13.77 -19.41 4.57
CA GLN A 300 13.68 -20.64 5.35
C GLN A 300 14.63 -21.74 4.86
N PHE A 301 14.83 -21.89 3.55
CA PHE A 301 15.86 -22.81 3.02
C PHE A 301 17.29 -22.36 3.37
N ALA A 302 17.56 -21.05 3.42
CA ALA A 302 18.83 -20.53 3.91
C ALA A 302 19.02 -20.83 5.41
N ARG A 303 18.00 -20.58 6.23
CA ARG A 303 17.98 -20.88 7.68
C ARG A 303 18.21 -22.37 7.94
N GLU A 304 17.57 -23.26 7.19
CA GLU A 304 17.77 -24.71 7.29
C GLU A 304 19.24 -25.10 7.03
N ARG A 305 19.88 -24.53 6.00
CA ARG A 305 21.28 -24.78 5.69
C ARG A 305 22.21 -24.26 6.78
N LEU A 306 21.91 -23.10 7.37
CA LEU A 306 22.68 -22.53 8.47
C LEU A 306 22.59 -23.40 9.71
N ILE A 307 21.40 -23.84 10.12
CA ILE A 307 21.20 -24.75 11.25
C ILE A 307 21.98 -26.06 11.02
N LYS A 308 21.85 -26.66 9.84
CA LYS A 308 22.59 -27.91 9.51
C LYS A 308 24.11 -27.74 9.54
N ARG A 309 24.63 -26.55 9.20
CA ARG A 309 26.06 -26.24 9.31
C ARG A 309 26.47 -26.02 10.77
N GLN A 310 25.74 -25.20 11.50
CA GLN A 310 26.04 -24.87 12.90
C GLN A 310 26.06 -26.13 13.78
N TYR A 311 25.06 -27.00 13.66
CA TYR A 311 25.00 -28.24 14.45
C TYR A 311 25.71 -29.44 13.80
N GLY A 312 26.17 -29.29 12.55
CA GLY A 312 26.94 -30.32 11.82
C GLY A 312 28.46 -30.17 11.94
N LEU A 313 28.95 -28.96 12.20
CA LEU A 313 30.31 -28.68 12.65
C LEU A 313 30.34 -28.69 14.18
N LEU A 314 31.43 -29.18 14.80
CA LEU A 314 31.61 -29.02 16.25
C LEU A 314 31.83 -27.53 16.52
N ASP A 315 30.96 -26.90 17.31
CA ASP A 315 31.03 -25.48 17.61
C ASP A 315 32.20 -25.22 18.58
N GLY A 316 33.34 -24.79 18.04
CA GLY A 316 34.55 -24.47 18.80
C GLY A 316 34.65 -22.97 19.05
N ALA A 317 34.39 -22.52 20.27
CA ALA A 317 34.63 -21.15 20.67
C ALA A 317 36.11 -20.98 21.09
N ILE A 318 36.89 -20.26 20.28
CA ILE A 318 38.26 -19.87 20.64
C ILE A 318 38.16 -18.53 21.38
N GLN A 319 38.46 -18.53 22.69
CA GLN A 319 38.41 -17.32 23.51
C GLN A 319 39.84 -16.86 23.87
N LEU A 320 40.23 -15.71 23.32
CA LEU A 320 41.55 -15.10 23.52
C LEU A 320 41.45 -14.04 24.62
N GLY A 321 41.98 -14.31 25.81
CA GLY A 321 41.97 -13.40 26.95
C GLY A 321 43.39 -13.04 27.42
N GLY A 322 43.65 -11.76 27.66
CA GLY A 322 44.93 -11.30 28.21
C GLY A 322 44.73 -10.71 29.60
N GLU A 323 45.36 -11.30 30.63
CA GLU A 323 45.28 -10.82 32.01
C GLU A 323 46.60 -10.18 32.43
N ARG A 324 46.55 -9.11 33.24
CA ARG A 324 47.74 -8.41 33.73
C ARG A 324 47.73 -8.32 35.26
N GLU A 325 48.46 -9.20 35.93
CA GLU A 325 48.72 -9.09 37.37
C GLU A 325 49.76 -8.00 37.70
N SER A 326 49.55 -7.33 38.85
CA SER A 326 50.40 -6.24 39.38
C SER A 326 51.83 -6.66 39.77
N SER A 327 52.18 -7.95 39.72
CA SER A 327 53.52 -8.47 40.04
C SER A 327 54.58 -8.24 38.95
N GLY A 328 54.19 -7.72 37.78
CA GLY A 328 55.09 -7.48 36.65
C GLY A 328 55.26 -8.68 35.70
N GLU A 329 54.64 -9.82 35.99
CA GLU A 329 54.57 -10.96 35.08
C GLU A 329 53.46 -10.77 34.04
N ARG A 330 53.82 -10.84 32.75
CA ARG A 330 52.86 -10.87 31.65
C ARG A 330 52.43 -12.31 31.43
N ARG A 331 51.16 -12.64 31.69
CA ARG A 331 50.59 -13.95 31.35
C ARG A 331 49.57 -13.77 30.23
N LEU A 332 49.91 -14.31 29.06
CA LEU A 332 48.95 -14.45 27.97
C LEU A 332 48.26 -15.80 28.15
N ALA A 333 46.96 -15.80 28.46
CA ALA A 333 46.18 -17.02 28.58
C ALA A 333 45.48 -17.32 27.25
N LEU A 334 45.86 -18.40 26.60
CA LEU A 334 45.20 -18.88 25.38
C LEU A 334 44.27 -20.03 25.77
N GLY A 335 42.98 -19.75 25.87
CA GLY A 335 41.94 -20.76 26.11
C GLY A 335 41.23 -21.14 24.82
N ALA A 336 40.85 -22.42 24.69
CA ALA A 336 39.92 -22.85 23.65
C ALA A 336 38.86 -23.73 24.31
N SER A 337 37.59 -23.38 24.14
CA SER A 337 36.45 -24.19 24.56
C SER A 337 35.79 -24.82 23.33
N LEU A 338 35.38 -26.07 23.46
CA LEU A 338 34.68 -26.80 22.40
C LEU A 338 33.38 -27.32 23.00
N GLU A 339 32.26 -26.82 22.49
CA GLU A 339 30.95 -27.28 22.92
C GLU A 339 30.48 -28.39 21.99
N LEU A 340 30.15 -29.54 22.58
CA LEU A 340 29.69 -30.71 21.85
C LEU A 340 28.16 -30.83 21.99
N PRO A 341 27.37 -30.52 20.94
CA PRO A 341 25.91 -30.66 21.00
C PRO A 341 25.50 -32.14 21.02
N LEU A 342 25.43 -32.73 22.22
CA LEU A 342 25.01 -34.13 22.40
C LEU A 342 23.49 -34.30 22.44
N PHE A 343 22.78 -33.38 23.10
CA PHE A 343 21.33 -33.43 23.33
C PHE A 343 20.54 -32.52 22.39
N ASP A 344 21.01 -31.30 22.18
CA ASP A 344 20.42 -30.35 21.24
C ASP A 344 21.27 -30.29 19.97
N ARG A 345 20.82 -30.98 18.93
CA ARG A 345 21.42 -31.00 17.59
C ARG A 345 20.65 -30.08 16.63
N GLY A 346 19.89 -29.13 17.17
CA GLY A 346 19.03 -28.23 16.41
C GLY A 346 17.73 -28.89 15.92
N GLN A 347 17.35 -30.06 16.43
CA GLN A 347 16.15 -30.77 15.98
C GLN A 347 14.86 -29.94 16.15
N ALA A 348 14.78 -29.11 17.20
CA ALA A 348 13.64 -28.23 17.43
C ALA A 348 13.59 -27.10 16.38
N HIS A 349 14.73 -26.48 16.10
CA HIS A 349 14.83 -25.44 15.06
C HIS A 349 14.58 -25.98 13.66
N LEU A 350 15.02 -27.21 13.36
CA LEU A 350 14.71 -27.86 12.09
C LEU A 350 13.21 -28.15 11.96
N ALA A 351 12.56 -28.63 13.02
CA ALA A 351 11.12 -28.84 13.02
C ALA A 351 10.33 -27.53 12.86
N GLU A 352 10.78 -26.44 13.48
CA GLU A 352 10.21 -25.09 13.32
C GLU A 352 10.32 -24.63 11.85
N VAL A 353 11.50 -24.77 11.24
CA VAL A 353 11.73 -24.40 9.82
C VAL A 353 10.91 -25.28 8.88
N GLU A 354 10.78 -26.58 9.14
CA GLU A 354 9.96 -27.48 8.33
C GLU A 354 8.46 -27.13 8.41
N ALA A 355 7.98 -26.79 9.61
CA ALA A 355 6.62 -26.28 9.80
C ALA A 355 6.41 -24.93 9.08
N ALA A 356 7.36 -24.00 9.18
CA ALA A 356 7.30 -22.71 8.49
C ALA A 356 7.28 -22.87 6.96
N LYS A 357 8.12 -23.75 6.41
CA LYS A 357 8.14 -24.07 4.97
C LYS A 357 6.83 -24.68 4.51
N SER A 358 6.28 -25.64 5.24
CA SER A 358 4.99 -26.26 4.87
C SER A 358 3.83 -25.24 4.89
N SER A 359 3.82 -24.34 5.87
CA SER A 359 2.89 -23.20 5.90
C SER A 359 3.07 -22.27 4.70
N LEU A 360 4.30 -21.88 4.37
CA LEU A 360 4.59 -21.02 3.21
C LEU A 360 4.20 -21.67 1.89
N PHE A 361 4.46 -22.97 1.70
CA PHE A 361 3.99 -23.70 0.51
C PHE A 361 2.46 -23.64 0.37
N ALA A 362 1.74 -23.87 1.46
CA ALA A 362 0.27 -23.78 1.46
C ALA A 362 -0.21 -22.35 1.13
N GLN A 363 0.44 -21.33 1.69
CA GLN A 363 0.13 -19.93 1.41
C GLN A 363 0.41 -19.53 -0.06
N ILE A 364 1.51 -20.02 -0.65
CA ILE A 364 1.84 -19.79 -2.06
C ILE A 364 0.77 -20.43 -2.97
N GLU A 365 0.41 -21.68 -2.71
CA GLU A 365 -0.65 -22.38 -3.46
C GLU A 365 -2.00 -21.67 -3.32
N GLN A 366 -2.37 -21.27 -2.10
CA GLN A 366 -3.59 -20.51 -1.86
C GLN A 366 -3.59 -19.17 -2.60
N THR A 367 -2.50 -18.40 -2.52
CA THR A 367 -2.37 -17.10 -3.18
C THR A 367 -2.42 -17.25 -4.70
N ARG A 368 -1.76 -18.27 -5.26
CA ARG A 368 -1.80 -18.61 -6.68
C ARG A 368 -3.20 -18.95 -7.15
N ASN A 369 -3.92 -19.78 -6.39
CA ASN A 369 -5.29 -20.15 -6.69
C ASN A 369 -6.23 -18.94 -6.60
N ARG A 370 -6.12 -18.12 -5.55
CA ARG A 370 -6.90 -16.89 -5.41
C ARG A 370 -6.66 -15.96 -6.60
N THR A 371 -5.40 -15.73 -6.97
CA THR A 371 -5.02 -14.86 -8.09
C THR A 371 -5.59 -15.35 -9.42
N ARG A 372 -5.54 -16.66 -9.69
CA ARG A 372 -6.19 -17.24 -10.88
C ARG A 372 -7.70 -16.97 -10.91
N HIS A 373 -8.38 -17.15 -9.78
CA HIS A 373 -9.82 -16.89 -9.70
C HIS A 373 -10.12 -15.40 -9.85
N SER A 374 -9.34 -14.52 -9.22
CA SER A 374 -9.47 -13.06 -9.36
C SER A 374 -9.29 -12.62 -10.81
N ILE A 375 -8.28 -13.13 -11.52
CA ILE A 375 -8.06 -12.85 -12.95
C ILE A 375 -9.25 -13.35 -13.78
N ALA A 376 -9.70 -14.59 -13.57
CA ALA A 376 -10.83 -15.14 -14.32
C ALA A 376 -12.12 -14.35 -14.08
N GLN A 377 -12.41 -13.99 -12.83
CA GLN A 377 -13.55 -13.17 -12.45
C GLN A 377 -13.46 -11.77 -13.05
N ALA A 378 -12.30 -11.13 -13.00
CA ALA A 378 -12.08 -9.81 -13.58
C ALA A 378 -12.31 -9.81 -15.09
N LEU A 379 -11.77 -10.81 -15.81
CA LEU A 379 -11.99 -10.91 -17.26
C LEU A 379 -13.47 -11.19 -17.62
N MET A 380 -14.14 -12.06 -16.87
CA MET A 380 -15.57 -12.36 -17.08
C MET A 380 -16.46 -11.15 -16.80
N SER A 381 -16.24 -10.46 -15.69
CA SER A 381 -16.99 -9.25 -15.32
C SER A 381 -16.72 -8.11 -16.30
N GLN A 382 -15.47 -7.93 -16.71
CA GLN A 382 -15.11 -6.94 -17.72
C GLN A 382 -15.85 -7.17 -19.04
N GLN A 383 -15.86 -8.42 -19.54
CA GLN A 383 -16.57 -8.75 -20.76
C GLN A 383 -18.08 -8.51 -20.63
N ALA A 384 -18.70 -9.00 -19.55
CA ALA A 384 -20.13 -8.82 -19.31
C ALA A 384 -20.52 -7.34 -19.19
N ALA A 385 -19.72 -6.56 -18.47
CA ALA A 385 -19.96 -5.12 -18.29
C ALA A 385 -19.86 -4.35 -19.62
N ILE A 386 -18.90 -4.68 -20.49
CA ILE A 386 -18.82 -4.09 -21.84
C ILE A 386 -20.07 -4.42 -22.64
N GLU A 387 -20.45 -5.70 -22.70
CA GLU A 387 -21.62 -6.16 -23.48
C GLU A 387 -22.90 -5.45 -23.01
N LEU A 388 -23.13 -5.37 -21.70
CA LEU A 388 -24.29 -4.69 -21.10
C LEU A 388 -24.27 -3.18 -21.34
N ALA A 389 -23.14 -2.51 -21.10
CA ALA A 389 -23.00 -1.08 -21.33
C ALA A 389 -23.20 -0.72 -22.81
N GLN A 390 -22.68 -1.54 -23.74
CA GLN A 390 -22.88 -1.35 -25.18
C GLN A 390 -24.34 -1.57 -25.59
N GLN A 391 -25.01 -2.57 -25.02
CA GLN A 391 -26.43 -2.80 -25.30
C GLN A 391 -27.28 -1.62 -24.84
N VAL A 392 -27.09 -1.13 -23.61
CA VAL A 392 -27.86 -0.03 -23.07
C VAL A 392 -27.60 1.27 -23.86
N ASN A 393 -26.34 1.60 -24.13
CA ASN A 393 -25.98 2.83 -24.83
C ASN A 393 -26.29 2.79 -26.34
N GLY A 394 -26.08 1.64 -26.98
CA GLY A 394 -26.21 1.47 -28.42
C GLY A 394 -27.63 1.13 -28.89
N GLU A 395 -28.43 0.46 -28.05
CA GLU A 395 -29.76 0.00 -28.41
C GLU A 395 -30.86 0.60 -27.55
N ASP A 396 -30.79 0.43 -26.22
CA ASP A 396 -31.92 0.74 -25.34
C ASP A 396 -32.14 2.24 -25.17
N LEU A 397 -31.10 3.02 -24.90
CA LEU A 397 -31.18 4.48 -24.81
C LEU A 397 -31.71 5.12 -26.10
N PRO A 398 -31.17 4.82 -27.30
CA PRO A 398 -31.73 5.30 -28.56
C PRO A 398 -33.18 4.85 -28.80
N ARG A 399 -33.56 3.64 -28.36
CA ARG A 399 -34.92 3.13 -28.48
C ARG A 399 -35.89 3.91 -27.58
N HIS A 400 -35.53 4.17 -26.33
CA HIS A 400 -36.33 4.99 -25.42
C HIS A 400 -36.45 6.44 -25.90
N GLN A 401 -35.35 7.02 -26.40
CA GLN A 401 -35.37 8.34 -27.04
C GLN A 401 -36.33 8.37 -28.23
N ARG A 402 -36.26 7.36 -29.11
CA ARG A 402 -37.15 7.25 -30.26
C ARG A 402 -38.61 7.07 -29.86
N MET A 403 -38.87 6.30 -28.81
CA MET A 403 -40.22 6.14 -28.25
C MET A 403 -40.76 7.48 -27.74
N LEU A 404 -39.95 8.27 -27.04
CA LEU A 404 -40.32 9.60 -26.58
C LEU A 404 -40.60 10.55 -27.76
N GLU A 405 -39.77 10.55 -28.80
CA GLU A 405 -39.99 11.36 -30.00
C GLU A 405 -41.32 11.03 -30.69
N LEU A 406 -41.62 9.73 -30.87
CA LEU A 406 -42.88 9.29 -31.48
C LEU A 406 -44.09 9.66 -30.60
N ALA A 407 -43.95 9.49 -29.29
CA ALA A 407 -44.98 9.87 -28.34
C ALA A 407 -45.26 11.38 -28.34
N LEU A 408 -44.21 12.22 -28.48
CA LEU A 408 -44.33 13.66 -28.67
C LEU A 408 -45.07 14.01 -29.97
N GLN A 409 -44.84 13.26 -31.05
CA GLN A 409 -45.61 13.44 -32.29
C GLN A 409 -47.10 13.12 -32.08
N GLU A 410 -47.42 11.99 -31.44
CA GLU A 410 -48.81 11.61 -31.11
C GLU A 410 -49.49 12.65 -30.20
N TYR A 411 -48.76 13.18 -29.21
CA TYR A 411 -49.24 14.25 -28.34
C TYR A 411 -49.61 15.51 -29.14
N ASN A 412 -48.78 15.94 -30.09
CA ASN A 412 -49.05 17.10 -30.94
C ASN A 412 -50.31 16.93 -31.81
N PHE A 413 -50.70 15.68 -32.12
CA PHE A 413 -51.94 15.36 -32.82
C PHE A 413 -53.12 15.05 -31.87
N MET A 414 -52.97 15.30 -30.56
CA MET A 414 -53.96 15.00 -29.51
C MET A 414 -54.34 13.51 -29.43
N LEU A 415 -53.45 12.61 -29.86
CA LEU A 415 -53.66 11.16 -29.85
C LEU A 415 -53.10 10.49 -28.59
N ARG A 416 -52.30 11.24 -27.81
CA ARG A 416 -51.62 10.74 -26.61
C ARG A 416 -51.69 11.77 -25.49
N ASP A 417 -51.79 11.27 -24.27
CA ASP A 417 -51.84 12.08 -23.05
C ASP A 417 -50.44 12.55 -22.61
N THR A 418 -50.37 13.76 -22.04
CA THR A 418 -49.13 14.41 -21.61
C THR A 418 -48.39 13.62 -20.54
N PHE A 419 -49.10 12.96 -19.62
CA PHE A 419 -48.48 12.22 -18.53
C PHE A 419 -47.79 10.94 -19.02
N SER A 420 -48.23 10.38 -20.15
CA SER A 420 -47.54 9.23 -20.75
C SER A 420 -46.16 9.56 -21.35
N LEU A 421 -45.89 10.83 -21.66
CA LEU A 421 -44.57 11.29 -22.11
C LEU A 421 -43.53 11.21 -20.98
N LEU A 422 -43.97 11.36 -19.74
CA LEU A 422 -43.09 11.22 -18.58
C LEU A 422 -42.64 9.81 -18.39
N THR A 423 -43.56 8.85 -18.38
CA THR A 423 -43.18 7.45 -18.14
C THR A 423 -42.11 7.02 -19.16
N LEU A 424 -42.16 7.56 -20.39
CA LEU A 424 -41.12 7.36 -21.40
C LEU A 424 -39.81 8.09 -21.08
N ARG A 425 -39.88 9.29 -20.48
CA ARG A 425 -38.70 10.02 -20.01
C ARG A 425 -38.04 9.36 -18.79
N GLU A 426 -38.82 8.82 -17.85
CA GLU A 426 -38.33 8.02 -16.73
C GLU A 426 -37.55 6.80 -17.21
N GLN A 427 -38.06 6.08 -18.22
CA GLN A 427 -37.32 4.97 -18.84
C GLN A 427 -35.95 5.38 -19.41
N ILE A 428 -35.80 6.62 -19.90
CA ILE A 428 -34.50 7.12 -20.35
C ILE A 428 -33.56 7.29 -19.14
N PHE A 429 -34.04 7.85 -18.04
CA PHE A 429 -33.23 8.04 -16.83
C PHE A 429 -32.87 6.70 -16.16
N ASP A 430 -33.80 5.74 -16.11
CA ASP A 430 -33.53 4.39 -15.62
C ASP A 430 -32.41 3.73 -16.45
N ALA A 431 -32.49 3.81 -17.78
CA ALA A 431 -31.43 3.32 -18.67
C ALA A 431 -30.10 4.07 -18.50
N GLN A 432 -30.12 5.36 -18.17
CA GLN A 432 -28.90 6.11 -17.83
C GLN A 432 -28.25 5.62 -16.53
N LEU A 433 -29.05 5.34 -15.50
CA LEU A 433 -28.55 4.78 -14.24
C LEU A 433 -27.93 3.39 -14.46
N GLU A 434 -28.60 2.51 -15.20
CA GLU A 434 -28.06 1.19 -15.57
C GLU A 434 -26.74 1.33 -16.35
N TYR A 435 -26.66 2.26 -17.30
CA TYR A 435 -25.42 2.50 -18.04
C TYR A 435 -24.26 2.94 -17.14
N ILE A 436 -24.53 3.80 -16.13
CA ILE A 436 -23.51 4.22 -15.16
C ILE A 436 -23.03 3.02 -14.33
N GLU A 437 -23.95 2.16 -13.88
CA GLU A 437 -23.62 0.95 -13.12
C GLU A 437 -22.75 -0.01 -13.93
N TYR A 438 -23.13 -0.32 -15.18
CA TYR A 438 -22.31 -1.20 -16.03
C TYR A 438 -20.96 -0.60 -16.38
N THR A 439 -20.88 0.73 -16.54
CA THR A 439 -19.60 1.41 -16.75
C THR A 439 -18.72 1.31 -15.50
N LEU A 440 -19.28 1.49 -14.30
CA LEU A 440 -18.57 1.32 -13.04
C LEU A 440 -18.07 -0.11 -12.85
N ASP A 441 -18.91 -1.11 -13.12
CA ASP A 441 -18.54 -2.53 -13.05
C ASP A 441 -17.36 -2.87 -13.97
N TYR A 442 -17.33 -2.30 -15.18
CA TYR A 442 -16.19 -2.45 -16.09
C TYR A 442 -14.90 -1.89 -15.47
N TRP A 443 -14.95 -0.68 -14.89
CA TRP A 443 -13.76 -0.05 -14.31
C TRP A 443 -13.28 -0.75 -13.05
N HIS A 444 -14.18 -1.29 -12.21
CA HIS A 444 -13.81 -2.16 -11.09
C HIS A 444 -13.19 -3.47 -11.55
N ALA A 445 -13.75 -4.11 -12.59
CA ALA A 445 -13.17 -5.31 -13.16
C ALA A 445 -11.75 -5.06 -13.68
N GLN A 446 -11.52 -3.92 -14.33
CA GLN A 446 -10.18 -3.52 -14.76
C GLN A 446 -9.25 -3.21 -13.58
N SER A 447 -9.74 -2.53 -12.55
CA SER A 447 -9.01 -2.25 -11.30
C SER A 447 -8.55 -3.57 -10.64
N LEU A 448 -9.46 -4.52 -10.47
CA LEU A 448 -9.17 -5.85 -9.93
C LEU A 448 -8.16 -6.63 -10.78
N LEU A 449 -8.23 -6.53 -12.11
CA LEU A 449 -7.28 -7.18 -13.00
C LEU A 449 -5.86 -6.62 -12.80
N LEU A 450 -5.71 -5.29 -12.72
CA LEU A 450 -4.43 -4.63 -12.48
C LEU A 450 -3.82 -5.00 -11.12
N SER A 451 -4.65 -5.01 -10.07
CA SER A 451 -4.25 -5.44 -8.72
C SER A 451 -3.83 -6.92 -8.70
N ALA A 452 -4.62 -7.81 -9.32
CA ALA A 452 -4.31 -9.24 -9.38
C ALA A 452 -3.01 -9.54 -10.16
N MET A 453 -2.69 -8.76 -11.18
CA MET A 453 -1.41 -8.85 -11.89
C MET A 453 -0.25 -8.21 -11.12
N GLY A 454 -0.52 -7.33 -10.14
CA GLY A 454 0.49 -6.61 -9.37
C GLY A 454 1.19 -5.49 -10.15
N THR A 455 0.59 -4.99 -11.23
CA THR A 455 1.21 -3.99 -12.12
C THR A 455 0.85 -2.55 -11.75
N GLU A 456 0.01 -2.35 -10.75
CA GLU A 456 -0.55 -1.05 -10.39
C GLU A 456 0.50 -0.06 -9.87
N ALA A 457 1.32 -0.46 -8.88
CA ALA A 457 2.39 0.38 -8.35
C ALA A 457 3.46 0.71 -9.42
N ASP A 458 3.76 -0.24 -10.31
CA ASP A 458 4.69 -0.03 -11.44
C ASP A 458 4.12 0.99 -12.44
N ALA A 459 2.82 0.91 -12.76
CA ALA A 459 2.17 1.86 -13.67
C ALA A 459 2.11 3.29 -13.12
N VAL A 460 1.82 3.44 -11.82
CA VAL A 460 1.76 4.75 -11.17
C VAL A 460 3.15 5.37 -11.03
N SER A 461 4.18 4.58 -10.78
CA SER A 461 5.57 5.07 -10.69
C SER A 461 6.18 5.44 -12.05
N GLN A 462 5.81 4.75 -13.14
CA GLN A 462 6.30 5.04 -14.50
C GLN A 462 5.67 6.28 -15.14
N THR A 463 4.47 6.68 -14.73
CA THR A 463 3.79 7.89 -15.24
C THR A 463 4.31 9.19 -14.60
N GLY A 464 5.41 9.11 -13.85
CA GLY A 464 5.88 10.09 -12.87
C GLY A 464 6.37 11.47 -13.34
N ASP A 465 6.11 11.93 -14.58
CA ASP A 465 6.63 13.24 -15.05
C ASP A 465 5.64 14.17 -15.76
N THR A 466 4.38 13.78 -15.97
CA THR A 466 3.40 14.67 -16.61
C THR A 466 2.18 14.86 -15.72
N LEU A 467 2.16 16.02 -15.05
CA LEU A 467 0.93 16.74 -14.71
C LEU A 467 0.27 17.24 -16.00
#